data_AF-A0A831SQ90-F1
#
_entry.id   AF-A0A831SQ90-F1
#
_cell.length_a   1.000
_cell.length_b   1.000
_cell.length_c   1.000
_cell.angle_alpha   90.00
_cell.angle_beta   90.00
_cell.angle_gamma   90.00
#
_symmetry.space_group_name_H-M   'P 1'
#
loop_
_entity.id
_entity.type
_entity.pdbx_description
1 polymer ?
#
loop_
_entity_poly.entity_id
_entity_poly.type
_entity_poly.pdbx_seq_one_letter_code
_entity_poly.pdbx_strand_id
1 'polypeptide(L)'
;DEIENSNLSKSIFFEKGDIGKPKSQVLAKKIKKVIYATEIDYINKMVEEINPLTFLDYDAIACCVDNYETRFYLSEISIKFGIPLFDAGVTYRSYLNKSFGSNGIRIQNIISSEDACIGCTISPKQLNNLKESNKAVLHCDDPKMPSNISLMSMAASFQAEQILKYLSNIGNPIKFLHIDTDHNIFRRFDLKKTKNCFVCSHLKKISIIKIKSMSGLEDKYGNFEIDYQLNNRYLIRTYNEQTSKIDKEILIEVSK
;
A
#
# COMPACT_ATOMS: atom_id res chain seq x y z
N ASP A 1 -11.85 10.40 3.54
CA ASP A 1 -11.58 11.04 4.85
C ASP A 1 -11.54 12.57 4.68
N GLU A 2 -12.11 13.28 5.63
CA GLU A 2 -12.27 14.73 5.65
C GLU A 2 -11.29 15.38 6.62
N ILE A 3 -10.95 16.64 6.38
CA ILE A 3 -10.02 17.37 7.24
C ILE A 3 -10.69 17.67 8.57
N GLU A 4 -10.03 17.27 9.66
CA GLU A 4 -10.43 17.58 11.02
C GLU A 4 -9.47 18.59 11.67
N ASN A 5 -9.94 19.25 12.73
CA ASN A 5 -9.12 20.13 13.56
C ASN A 5 -7.85 19.43 14.09
N SER A 6 -7.95 18.13 14.39
CA SER A 6 -6.83 17.29 14.86
C SER A 6 -5.70 17.14 13.84
N ASN A 7 -5.97 17.40 12.55
CA ASN A 7 -4.97 17.26 11.49
C ASN A 7 -4.13 18.53 11.31
N LEU A 8 -4.65 19.70 11.71
CA LEU A 8 -3.99 20.99 11.51
C LEU A 8 -2.64 21.11 12.25
N SER A 9 -2.45 20.35 13.34
CA SER A 9 -1.19 20.34 14.10
C SER A 9 -0.07 19.51 13.46
N LYS A 10 -0.40 18.66 12.48
CA LYS A 10 0.54 17.67 11.92
C LYS A 10 0.60 17.63 10.39
N SER A 11 -0.32 18.30 9.71
CA SER A 11 -0.40 18.35 8.25
C SER A 11 -0.25 19.79 7.75
N ILE A 12 0.95 20.13 7.27
CA ILE A 12 1.34 21.51 6.89
C ILE A 12 0.48 22.15 5.80
N PHE A 13 -0.24 21.35 5.02
CA PHE A 13 -1.07 21.86 3.93
C PHE A 13 -2.47 22.27 4.40
N PHE A 14 -2.98 21.78 5.52
CA PHE A 14 -4.36 22.07 5.92
C PHE A 14 -4.45 23.31 6.80
N GLU A 15 -5.51 24.10 6.60
CA GLU A 15 -5.79 25.28 7.42
C GLU A 15 -7.20 25.24 7.99
N LYS A 16 -7.52 26.12 8.94
CA LYS A 16 -8.82 26.13 9.64
C LYS A 16 -10.02 26.22 8.68
N GLY A 17 -9.86 26.94 7.57
CA GLY A 17 -10.88 27.09 6.53
C GLY A 17 -11.12 25.84 5.67
N ASP A 18 -10.35 24.77 5.86
CA ASP A 18 -10.48 23.50 5.12
C ASP A 18 -11.19 22.39 5.89
N ILE A 19 -11.52 22.60 7.17
CA ILE A 19 -12.20 21.60 7.99
C ILE A 19 -13.52 21.17 7.29
N GLY A 20 -13.76 19.86 7.26
CA GLY A 20 -14.91 19.23 6.59
C GLY A 20 -14.76 19.06 5.08
N LYS A 21 -13.65 19.48 4.47
CA LYS A 21 -13.37 19.21 3.05
C LYS A 21 -12.60 17.90 2.89
N PRO A 22 -12.72 17.21 1.74
CA PRO A 22 -11.93 16.02 1.45
C PRO A 22 -10.43 16.30 1.47
N LYS A 23 -9.67 15.49 2.24
CA LYS A 23 -8.21 15.64 2.39
C LYS A 23 -7.49 15.61 1.03
N SER A 24 -7.82 14.63 0.19
CA SER A 24 -7.16 14.41 -1.10
C SER A 24 -7.35 15.59 -2.06
N GLN A 25 -8.57 16.14 -2.12
CA GLN A 25 -8.89 17.29 -2.96
C GLN A 25 -8.15 18.56 -2.52
N VAL A 26 -8.18 18.88 -1.22
CA VAL A 26 -7.51 20.09 -0.70
C VAL A 26 -6.00 19.98 -0.86
N LEU A 27 -5.43 18.80 -0.56
CA LEU A 27 -4.01 18.56 -0.70
C LEU A 27 -3.54 18.74 -2.15
N ALA A 28 -4.23 18.13 -3.11
CA ALA A 28 -3.90 18.28 -4.54
C ALA A 28 -3.92 19.76 -4.99
N LYS A 29 -4.97 20.51 -4.61
CA LYS A 29 -5.08 21.94 -4.91
C LYS A 29 -3.94 22.76 -4.31
N LYS A 30 -3.49 22.43 -3.09
CA LYS A 30 -2.46 23.20 -2.39
C LYS A 30 -1.06 22.86 -2.86
N ILE A 31 -0.74 21.58 -3.11
CA ILE A 31 0.57 21.21 -3.65
C ILE A 31 0.76 21.86 -5.03
N LYS A 32 -0.26 21.86 -5.90
CA LYS A 32 -0.20 22.50 -7.23
C LYS A 32 0.11 24.01 -7.20
N LYS A 33 -0.17 24.70 -6.09
CA LYS A 33 0.18 26.12 -5.90
C LYS A 33 1.63 26.33 -5.46
N VAL A 34 2.22 25.35 -4.78
CA VAL A 34 3.55 25.46 -4.15
C VAL A 34 4.64 24.86 -5.02
N ILE A 35 4.37 23.70 -5.63
CA ILE A 35 5.33 22.97 -6.46
C ILE A 35 5.03 23.24 -7.93
N TYR A 36 5.95 23.93 -8.60
CA TYR A 36 5.87 24.21 -10.03
C TYR A 36 6.23 22.96 -10.85
N ALA A 37 5.57 22.75 -11.98
CA ALA A 37 5.81 21.65 -12.92
C ALA A 37 5.51 20.22 -12.40
N THR A 38 4.47 20.05 -11.57
CA THR A 38 3.96 18.73 -11.20
C THR A 38 2.47 18.61 -11.54
N GLU A 39 2.09 17.54 -12.23
CA GLU A 39 0.70 17.15 -12.42
C GLU A 39 0.22 16.37 -11.19
N ILE A 40 -0.94 16.75 -10.66
CA ILE A 40 -1.47 16.17 -9.43
C ILE A 40 -2.96 15.94 -9.61
N ASP A 41 -3.33 14.67 -9.61
CA ASP A 41 -4.70 14.21 -9.54
C ASP A 41 -5.02 13.68 -8.14
N TYR A 42 -6.30 13.54 -7.84
CA TYR A 42 -6.78 13.00 -6.58
C TYR A 42 -7.99 12.11 -6.79
N ILE A 43 -8.10 11.09 -5.93
CA ILE A 43 -9.27 10.24 -5.81
C ILE A 43 -9.77 10.35 -4.36
N ASN A 44 -11.07 10.56 -4.17
CA ASN A 44 -11.68 10.59 -2.84
C ASN A 44 -12.53 9.33 -2.63
N LYS A 45 -11.84 8.19 -2.46
CA LYS A 45 -12.41 6.85 -2.22
C LYS A 45 -11.50 6.06 -1.28
N MET A 46 -12.02 4.99 -0.70
CA MET A 46 -11.14 3.98 -0.11
C MET A 46 -10.33 3.32 -1.23
N VAL A 47 -9.08 2.96 -0.95
CA VAL A 47 -8.18 2.45 -1.99
C VAL A 47 -8.59 1.06 -2.48
N GLU A 48 -9.29 0.31 -1.61
CA GLU A 48 -9.92 -0.98 -1.84
C GLU A 48 -11.10 -0.86 -2.84
N GLU A 49 -11.70 0.33 -2.99
CA GLU A 49 -12.79 0.60 -3.95
C GLU A 49 -12.27 1.05 -5.33
N ILE A 50 -10.97 1.27 -5.46
CA ILE A 50 -10.34 1.64 -6.73
C ILE A 50 -10.09 0.38 -7.54
N ASN A 51 -10.44 0.40 -8.83
CA ASN A 51 -10.13 -0.71 -9.72
C ASN A 51 -8.63 -1.00 -9.68
N PRO A 52 -8.20 -2.23 -9.31
CA PRO A 52 -6.79 -2.56 -9.12
C PRO A 52 -5.95 -2.41 -10.40
N LEU A 53 -6.58 -2.45 -11.57
CA LEU A 53 -5.90 -2.20 -12.85
C LEU A 53 -5.43 -0.74 -13.01
N THR A 54 -5.95 0.18 -12.20
CA THR A 54 -5.51 1.60 -12.18
C THR A 54 -4.06 1.72 -11.72
N PHE A 55 -3.59 0.82 -10.84
CA PHE A 55 -2.22 0.87 -10.33
C PHE A 55 -1.18 0.62 -11.42
N LEU A 56 -1.54 -0.11 -12.49
CA LEU A 56 -0.64 -0.41 -13.60
C LEU A 56 -0.20 0.83 -14.41
N ASP A 57 -0.86 1.98 -14.20
CA ASP A 57 -0.49 3.24 -14.83
C ASP A 57 0.57 4.03 -14.03
N TYR A 58 1.04 3.48 -12.90
CA TYR A 58 2.02 4.13 -12.02
C TYR A 58 3.30 3.30 -11.84
N ASP A 59 4.44 3.99 -11.70
CA ASP A 59 5.75 3.36 -11.51
C ASP A 59 6.00 2.87 -10.08
N ALA A 60 5.32 3.45 -9.10
CA ALA A 60 5.51 3.17 -7.68
C ALA A 60 4.29 3.56 -6.84
N ILE A 61 4.13 2.90 -5.69
CA ILE A 61 3.10 3.20 -4.70
C ILE A 61 3.79 3.68 -3.42
N ALA A 62 3.43 4.87 -2.94
CA ALA A 62 3.80 5.36 -1.61
C ALA A 62 2.65 5.07 -0.63
N CYS A 63 2.84 4.15 0.30
CA CYS A 63 1.86 3.80 1.32
C CYS A 63 2.11 4.58 2.62
N CYS A 64 1.17 5.46 2.94
CA CYS A 64 1.22 6.37 4.10
C CYS A 64 -0.04 6.26 4.97
N VAL A 65 -0.74 5.12 4.90
CA VAL A 65 -1.98 4.86 5.65
C VAL A 65 -1.65 4.46 7.09
N ASP A 66 -2.61 4.55 7.99
CA ASP A 66 -2.48 4.24 9.41
C ASP A 66 -2.93 2.82 9.78
N ASN A 67 -3.85 2.23 9.02
CA ASN A 67 -4.40 0.91 9.29
C ASN A 67 -3.59 -0.24 8.61
N TYR A 68 -3.75 -1.47 9.11
CA TYR A 68 -3.06 -2.64 8.54
C TYR A 68 -3.79 -3.26 7.35
N GLU A 69 -5.12 -3.14 7.30
CA GLU A 69 -5.96 -3.70 6.23
C GLU A 69 -5.52 -3.15 4.86
N THR A 70 -5.50 -1.83 4.73
CA THR A 70 -5.05 -1.15 3.53
C THR A 70 -3.59 -1.44 3.19
N ARG A 71 -2.72 -1.56 4.21
CA ARG A 71 -1.32 -1.96 4.00
C ARG A 71 -1.20 -3.37 3.42
N PHE A 72 -2.03 -4.30 3.89
CA PHE A 72 -2.10 -5.65 3.35
C PHE A 72 -2.63 -5.61 1.92
N TYR A 73 -3.75 -4.93 1.66
CA TYR A 73 -4.30 -4.76 0.32
C TYR A 73 -3.26 -4.23 -0.68
N LEU A 74 -2.58 -3.11 -0.35
CA LEU A 74 -1.54 -2.56 -1.21
C LEU A 74 -0.34 -3.50 -1.38
N SER A 75 -0.01 -4.31 -0.37
CA SER A 75 1.02 -5.36 -0.51
C SER A 75 0.60 -6.43 -1.51
N GLU A 76 -0.68 -6.82 -1.52
CA GLU A 76 -1.21 -7.77 -2.50
C GLU A 76 -1.13 -7.20 -3.92
N ILE A 77 -1.59 -5.95 -4.11
CA ILE A 77 -1.48 -5.21 -5.38
C ILE A 77 -0.03 -5.18 -5.86
N SER A 78 0.90 -4.80 -4.99
CA SER A 78 2.32 -4.72 -5.30
C SER A 78 2.88 -6.05 -5.81
N ILE A 79 2.58 -7.15 -5.11
CA ILE A 79 3.07 -8.48 -5.47
C ILE A 79 2.39 -9.02 -6.74
N LYS A 80 1.07 -8.87 -6.84
CA LYS A 80 0.28 -9.36 -7.97
C LYS A 80 0.69 -8.68 -9.27
N PHE A 81 0.74 -7.35 -9.28
CA PHE A 81 1.03 -6.58 -10.49
C PHE A 81 2.51 -6.28 -10.69
N GLY A 82 3.35 -6.54 -9.67
CA GLY A 82 4.78 -6.26 -9.71
C GLY A 82 5.09 -4.76 -9.67
N ILE A 83 4.23 -3.97 -9.02
CA ILE A 83 4.41 -2.52 -8.84
C ILE A 83 5.09 -2.30 -7.49
N PRO A 84 6.25 -1.63 -7.43
CA PRO A 84 6.94 -1.37 -6.18
C PRO A 84 6.08 -0.61 -5.17
N LEU A 85 6.09 -1.08 -3.92
CA LEU A 85 5.41 -0.46 -2.79
C LEU A 85 6.45 0.01 -1.76
N PHE A 86 6.36 1.29 -1.40
CA PHE A 86 7.19 1.93 -0.38
C PHE A 86 6.29 2.32 0.78
N ASP A 87 6.35 1.60 1.89
CA ASP A 87 5.55 1.84 3.09
C ASP A 87 6.36 2.58 4.16
N ALA A 88 5.72 3.57 4.78
CA ALA A 88 6.24 4.26 5.94
C ALA A 88 5.22 4.18 7.09
N GLY A 89 5.71 3.81 8.27
CA GLY A 89 4.93 3.77 9.50
C GLY A 89 5.62 4.57 10.60
N VAL A 90 4.84 5.27 11.40
CA VAL A 90 5.31 5.89 12.64
C VAL A 90 4.64 5.21 13.82
N THR A 91 5.43 4.93 14.85
CA THR A 91 4.94 4.39 16.10
C THR A 91 5.31 5.36 17.21
N TYR A 92 4.33 5.67 18.07
CA TYR A 92 4.56 6.50 19.24
C TYR A 92 4.34 5.70 20.51
N ARG A 93 5.28 5.82 21.45
CA ARG A 93 5.14 5.28 22.79
C ARG A 93 4.23 6.19 23.60
N SER A 94 2.99 5.77 23.83
CA SER A 94 2.09 6.43 24.77
C SER A 94 2.20 5.81 26.16
N TYR A 95 2.01 6.61 27.22
CA TYR A 95 1.88 6.10 28.59
C TYR A 95 0.77 5.04 28.71
N LEU A 96 -0.27 5.15 27.86
CA LEU A 96 -1.42 4.25 27.80
C LEU A 96 -1.17 3.00 26.94
N ASN A 97 -0.11 2.96 26.11
CA ASN A 97 0.14 1.87 25.17
C ASN A 97 1.60 1.42 25.24
N LYS A 98 1.92 0.69 26.32
CA LYS A 98 3.26 0.13 26.60
C LYS A 98 3.66 -1.02 25.66
N SER A 99 2.75 -1.45 24.78
CA SER A 99 2.95 -2.59 23.87
C SER A 99 3.96 -2.29 22.74
N PHE A 100 4.20 -1.02 22.42
CA PHE A 100 5.25 -0.59 21.49
C PHE A 100 6.43 0.00 22.28
N GLY A 101 7.58 -0.66 22.20
CA GLY A 101 8.72 -0.46 23.11
C GLY A 101 9.42 0.91 23.01
N SER A 102 9.29 1.62 21.90
CA SER A 102 9.90 2.94 21.67
C SER A 102 9.15 3.75 20.59
N ASN A 103 9.37 5.07 20.59
CA ASN A 103 9.06 5.89 19.42
C ASN A 103 9.95 5.44 18.26
N GLY A 104 9.35 5.31 17.08
CA GLY A 104 10.14 4.91 15.92
C GLY A 104 9.46 5.04 14.58
N ILE A 105 10.29 4.91 13.55
CA ILE A 105 9.89 4.95 12.15
C ILE A 105 10.20 3.59 11.54
N ARG A 106 9.23 3.03 10.84
CA ARG A 106 9.41 1.87 9.95
C ARG A 106 9.41 2.38 8.51
N ILE A 107 10.43 2.02 7.76
CA ILE A 107 10.43 2.12 6.29
C ILE A 107 10.56 0.70 5.76
N GLN A 108 9.60 0.26 4.96
CA GLN A 108 9.60 -1.08 4.36
C GLN A 108 9.26 -0.97 2.89
N ASN A 109 10.10 -1.57 2.05
CA ASN A 109 9.92 -1.56 0.60
C ASN A 109 9.71 -2.98 0.07
N ILE A 110 8.71 -3.14 -0.78
CA ILE A 110 8.41 -4.36 -1.53
C ILE A 110 8.61 -4.02 -3.00
N ILE A 111 9.74 -4.41 -3.56
CA ILE A 111 10.14 -4.03 -4.93
C ILE A 111 9.96 -5.22 -5.87
N SER A 112 10.18 -6.42 -5.36
CA SER A 112 10.00 -7.68 -6.07
C SER A 112 9.01 -8.59 -5.36
N SER A 113 8.45 -9.56 -6.09
CA SER A 113 7.57 -10.59 -5.51
C SER A 113 8.26 -11.48 -4.47
N GLU A 114 9.59 -11.46 -4.42
CA GLU A 114 10.41 -12.24 -3.47
C GLU A 114 10.67 -11.48 -2.16
N ASP A 115 10.38 -10.19 -2.11
CA ASP A 115 10.53 -9.40 -0.89
C ASP A 115 9.46 -9.76 0.15
N ALA A 116 9.83 -9.61 1.42
CA ALA A 116 8.91 -9.84 2.52
C ALA A 116 7.83 -8.74 2.52
N CYS A 117 6.56 -9.14 2.35
CA CYS A 117 5.45 -8.20 2.45
C CYS A 117 5.24 -7.73 3.90
N ILE A 118 4.36 -6.74 4.09
CA ILE A 118 4.05 -6.22 5.44
C ILE A 118 3.50 -7.35 6.32
N GLY A 119 2.67 -8.24 5.78
CA GLY A 119 2.16 -9.43 6.47
C GLY A 119 3.24 -10.41 6.94
N CYS A 120 4.43 -10.44 6.31
CA CYS A 120 5.54 -11.29 6.75
C CYS A 120 6.18 -10.82 8.06
N THR A 121 5.97 -9.55 8.44
CA THR A 121 6.48 -8.96 9.68
C THR A 121 5.50 -9.09 10.86
N ILE A 122 4.29 -9.60 10.60
CA ILE A 122 3.25 -9.73 11.62
C ILE A 122 3.37 -11.10 12.28
N SER A 123 3.56 -11.10 13.60
CA SER A 123 3.56 -12.33 14.39
C SER A 123 2.15 -12.93 14.51
N PRO A 124 2.01 -14.25 14.73
CA PRO A 124 0.70 -14.88 14.96
C PRO A 124 -0.10 -14.23 16.09
N LYS A 125 0.57 -13.79 17.16
CA LYS A 125 -0.07 -13.07 18.28
C LYS A 125 -0.66 -11.74 17.83
N GLN A 126 0.10 -10.95 17.06
CA GLN A 126 -0.39 -9.69 16.50
C GLN A 126 -1.56 -9.93 15.54
N LEU A 127 -1.48 -10.97 14.71
CA LEU A 127 -2.55 -11.34 13.79
C LEU A 127 -3.84 -11.70 14.54
N ASN A 128 -3.77 -12.46 15.63
CA ASN A 128 -4.94 -12.78 16.43
C ASN A 128 -5.57 -11.53 17.05
N ASN A 129 -4.75 -10.62 17.58
CA ASN A 129 -5.24 -9.34 18.11
C ASN A 129 -5.94 -8.50 17.03
N LEU A 130 -5.38 -8.45 15.81
CA LEU A 130 -5.99 -7.77 14.66
C LEU A 130 -7.33 -8.40 14.27
N LYS A 131 -7.45 -9.73 14.33
CA LYS A 131 -8.71 -10.44 14.06
C LYS A 131 -9.76 -10.25 15.15
N GLU A 132 -9.33 -10.14 16.40
CA GLU A 132 -10.22 -9.87 17.53
C GLU A 132 -10.73 -8.42 17.51
N SER A 133 -9.90 -7.45 17.11
CA SER A 133 -10.35 -6.07 16.86
C SER A 133 -11.32 -5.98 15.68
N ASN A 134 -11.21 -6.86 14.67
CA ASN A 134 -12.11 -6.91 13.51
C ASN A 134 -13.52 -7.46 13.80
N LYS A 135 -13.80 -7.98 15.01
CA LYS A 135 -15.18 -8.37 15.42
C LYS A 135 -16.02 -7.19 15.89
N ALA A 136 -15.41 -6.03 16.13
CA ALA A 136 -16.12 -4.76 16.22
C ALA A 136 -16.03 -4.10 14.84
N VAL A 137 -17.17 -3.60 14.38
CA VAL A 137 -17.33 -2.75 13.20
C VAL A 137 -16.13 -1.82 13.01
N LEU A 138 -15.75 -1.64 11.74
CA LEU A 138 -14.76 -0.74 11.12
C LEU A 138 -14.87 0.75 11.57
N HIS A 139 -14.82 0.94 12.87
CA HIS A 139 -14.59 2.15 13.62
C HIS A 139 -13.63 1.71 14.72
N CYS A 140 -12.39 1.45 14.32
CA CYS A 140 -11.34 1.59 15.31
C CYS A 140 -11.38 3.07 15.74
N ASP A 141 -12.03 3.32 16.87
CA ASP A 141 -11.44 4.16 17.90
C ASP A 141 -10.09 3.52 18.29
N ASP A 142 -9.15 3.43 17.33
CA ASP A 142 -7.75 3.20 17.62
C ASP A 142 -7.41 4.30 18.62
N PRO A 143 -6.89 3.97 19.81
CA PRO A 143 -6.60 4.98 20.81
C PRO A 143 -5.73 6.04 20.14
N LYS A 144 -6.29 7.24 19.95
CA LYS A 144 -5.73 8.30 19.09
C LYS A 144 -4.22 8.30 19.19
N MET A 145 -3.56 7.77 18.16
CA MET A 145 -2.13 7.55 18.26
C MET A 145 -1.47 8.93 18.30
N PRO A 146 -0.67 9.23 19.34
CA PRO A 146 0.01 10.52 19.41
C PRO A 146 0.82 10.69 18.14
N SER A 147 0.69 11.85 17.52
CA SER A 147 1.34 12.15 16.24
C SER A 147 2.16 13.43 16.38
N ASN A 148 3.39 13.37 15.88
CA ASN A 148 4.35 14.47 15.92
C ASN A 148 4.79 14.77 14.48
N ILE A 149 4.64 16.03 14.07
CA ILE A 149 5.02 16.52 12.75
C ILE A 149 6.49 16.23 12.41
N SER A 150 7.39 16.25 13.39
CA SER A 150 8.82 15.99 13.19
C SER A 150 9.06 14.53 12.74
N LEU A 151 8.49 13.57 13.46
CA LEU A 151 8.61 12.14 13.12
C LEU A 151 7.93 11.81 11.79
N MET A 152 6.76 12.40 11.55
CA MET A 152 6.05 12.25 10.27
C MET A 152 6.87 12.81 9.10
N SER A 153 7.53 13.97 9.30
CA SER A 153 8.40 14.56 8.28
C SER A 153 9.63 13.70 8.01
N MET A 154 10.25 13.15 9.06
CA MET A 154 11.37 12.21 8.89
C MET A 154 10.93 10.97 8.11
N ALA A 155 9.79 10.35 8.48
CA ALA A 155 9.26 9.18 7.79
C ALA A 155 8.98 9.47 6.31
N ALA A 156 8.32 10.59 6.02
CA ALA A 156 8.04 11.03 4.64
C ALA A 156 9.33 11.26 3.84
N SER A 157 10.34 11.93 4.41
CA SER A 157 11.63 12.16 3.76
C SER A 157 12.35 10.85 3.47
N PHE A 158 12.40 9.91 4.43
CA PHE A 158 13.03 8.62 4.22
C PHE A 158 12.33 7.80 3.13
N GLN A 159 10.99 7.79 3.12
CA GLN A 159 10.19 7.11 2.11
C GLN A 159 10.39 7.69 0.72
N ALA A 160 10.29 9.03 0.58
CA ALA A 160 10.53 9.73 -0.68
C ALA A 160 11.93 9.41 -1.22
N GLU A 161 12.94 9.38 -0.36
CA GLU A 161 14.31 9.01 -0.75
C GLU A 161 14.42 7.56 -1.27
N GLN A 162 13.62 6.61 -0.75
CA GLN A 162 13.61 5.25 -1.30
C GLN A 162 13.00 5.20 -2.70
N ILE A 163 11.92 5.97 -2.91
CA ILE A 163 11.25 6.09 -4.22
C ILE A 163 12.21 6.74 -5.22
N LEU A 164 12.89 7.82 -4.84
CA LEU A 164 13.87 8.50 -5.70
C LEU A 164 15.02 7.57 -6.09
N LYS A 165 15.58 6.80 -5.15
CA LYS A 165 16.61 5.79 -5.45
C LYS A 165 16.14 4.77 -6.48
N TYR A 166 14.89 4.30 -6.33
CA TYR A 166 14.30 3.35 -7.25
C TYR A 166 14.10 3.95 -8.66
N LEU A 167 13.41 5.10 -8.75
CA LEU A 167 13.05 5.73 -10.02
C LEU A 167 14.26 6.26 -10.79
N SER A 168 15.26 6.80 -10.08
CA SER A 168 16.48 7.32 -10.70
C SER A 168 17.51 6.23 -11.05
N ASN A 169 17.32 5.01 -10.53
CA ASN A 169 18.32 3.94 -10.58
C ASN A 169 19.69 4.36 -9.99
N ILE A 170 19.69 5.29 -9.04
CA ILE A 170 20.88 5.76 -8.30
C ILE A 170 20.75 5.33 -6.84
N GLY A 171 21.69 4.48 -6.40
CA GLY A 171 21.64 3.88 -5.07
C GLY A 171 20.71 2.66 -5.02
N ASN A 172 20.55 2.10 -3.82
CA ASN A 172 19.73 0.91 -3.61
C ASN A 172 18.67 1.21 -2.53
N PRO A 173 17.37 1.11 -2.85
CA PRO A 173 16.33 1.19 -1.85
C PRO A 173 16.52 0.12 -0.77
N ILE A 174 16.32 0.50 0.49
CA ILE A 174 16.47 -0.40 1.63
C ILE A 174 15.21 -1.24 1.77
N LYS A 175 15.33 -2.56 1.95
CA LYS A 175 14.14 -3.43 2.12
C LYS A 175 13.38 -3.15 3.42
N PHE A 176 14.12 -2.98 4.52
CA PHE A 176 13.55 -2.61 5.81
C PHE A 176 14.53 -1.82 6.66
N LEU A 177 14.05 -0.69 7.20
CA LEU A 177 14.75 0.17 8.13
C LEU A 177 13.83 0.47 9.32
N HIS A 178 14.34 0.25 10.52
CA HIS A 178 13.73 0.74 11.75
C HIS A 178 14.61 1.85 12.32
N ILE A 179 14.00 3.00 12.61
CA ILE A 179 14.64 4.12 13.28
C ILE A 179 14.03 4.20 14.67
N ASP A 180 14.82 3.87 15.69
CA ASP A 180 14.48 4.13 17.09
C ASP A 180 14.81 5.60 17.37
N THR A 181 13.79 6.42 17.57
CA THR A 181 13.97 7.86 17.78
C THR A 181 14.12 8.23 19.25
N ASP A 182 13.87 7.29 20.18
CA ASP A 182 14.17 7.52 21.59
C ASP A 182 15.68 7.48 21.84
N HIS A 183 16.39 6.64 21.07
CA HIS A 183 17.84 6.45 21.19
C HIS A 183 18.64 6.91 19.96
N ASN A 184 17.96 7.43 18.93
CA ASN A 184 18.55 7.81 17.64
C ASN A 184 19.32 6.68 16.94
N ILE A 185 18.79 5.45 16.99
CA ILE A 185 19.44 4.26 16.44
C ILE A 185 18.76 3.85 15.14
N PHE A 186 19.56 3.71 14.08
CA PHE A 186 19.13 3.25 12.76
C PHE A 186 19.51 1.79 12.59
N ARG A 187 18.52 0.91 12.38
CA ARG A 187 18.73 -0.53 12.21
C ARG A 187 18.13 -0.99 10.90
N ARG A 188 18.99 -1.50 10.03
CA ARG A 188 18.57 -2.23 8.84
C ARG A 188 18.31 -3.69 9.21
N PHE A 189 17.25 -4.26 8.65
CA PHE A 189 16.97 -5.69 8.76
C PHE A 189 16.83 -6.28 7.36
N ASP A 190 17.39 -7.47 7.16
CA ASP A 190 17.14 -8.25 5.95
C ASP A 190 15.97 -9.19 6.22
N LEU A 191 14.77 -8.72 5.91
CA LEU A 191 13.55 -9.50 6.07
C LEU A 191 13.49 -10.63 5.05
N LYS A 192 13.05 -11.81 5.52
CA LYS A 192 12.80 -12.97 4.66
C LYS A 192 11.29 -13.16 4.49
N LYS A 193 10.89 -13.54 3.28
CA LYS A 193 9.51 -13.91 2.97
C LYS A 193 9.10 -15.14 3.77
N THR A 194 8.01 -15.03 4.51
CA THR A 194 7.46 -16.13 5.32
C THR A 194 6.65 -17.07 4.44
N LYS A 195 6.98 -18.37 4.44
CA LYS A 195 6.33 -19.38 3.59
C LYS A 195 4.81 -19.42 3.74
N ASN A 196 4.30 -19.28 4.96
CA ASN A 196 2.86 -19.36 5.27
C ASN A 196 2.27 -17.97 5.59
N CYS A 197 2.79 -16.90 5.00
CA CYS A 197 2.24 -15.56 5.21
C CYS A 197 0.79 -15.46 4.72
N PHE A 198 -0.14 -15.03 5.57
CA PHE A 198 -1.56 -14.91 5.24
C PHE A 198 -1.86 -13.91 4.11
N VAL A 199 -0.95 -12.95 3.85
CA VAL A 199 -1.07 -11.98 2.76
C VAL A 199 -0.47 -12.53 1.45
N CYS A 200 0.81 -12.93 1.45
CA CYS A 200 1.52 -13.16 0.20
C CYS A 200 1.80 -14.62 -0.16
N SER A 201 1.49 -15.61 0.69
CA SER A 201 1.86 -17.01 0.42
C SER A 201 1.09 -17.62 -0.76
N HIS A 202 -0.15 -17.18 -0.95
CA HIS A 202 -1.05 -17.67 -1.99
C HIS A 202 -0.96 -16.83 -3.28
N LEU A 203 -0.24 -15.70 -3.23
CA LEU A 203 -0.12 -14.78 -4.34
C LEU A 203 0.98 -15.21 -5.30
N LYS A 204 0.69 -15.08 -6.59
CA LYS A 204 1.66 -15.16 -7.67
C LYS A 204 1.63 -13.86 -8.46
N LYS A 205 2.79 -13.45 -8.97
CA LYS A 205 2.85 -12.34 -9.92
C LYS A 205 2.02 -12.70 -11.15
N ILE A 206 1.09 -11.82 -11.52
CA ILE A 206 0.18 -12.01 -12.64
C ILE A 206 0.97 -11.98 -13.93
N SER A 207 0.64 -12.91 -14.82
CA SER A 207 1.19 -12.92 -16.18
C SER A 207 0.42 -11.94 -17.06
N ILE A 208 1.14 -11.11 -17.80
CA ILE A 208 0.55 -10.13 -18.73
C ILE A 208 0.59 -10.71 -20.14
N ILE A 209 -0.55 -10.73 -20.82
CA ILE A 209 -0.71 -11.28 -22.16
C ILE A 209 -1.32 -10.23 -23.07
N LYS A 210 -0.57 -9.86 -24.11
CA LYS A 210 -1.03 -8.92 -25.13
C LYS A 210 -1.68 -9.68 -26.27
N ILE A 211 -2.92 -9.33 -26.61
CA ILE A 211 -3.68 -9.94 -27.69
C ILE A 211 -4.29 -8.87 -28.61
N LYS A 212 -4.73 -9.27 -29.80
CA LYS A 212 -5.42 -8.35 -30.75
C LYS A 212 -6.92 -8.27 -30.53
N SER A 213 -7.52 -9.33 -29.99
CA SER A 213 -8.96 -9.44 -29.78
C SER A 213 -9.24 -10.44 -28.66
N MET A 214 -10.33 -10.24 -27.93
CA MET A 214 -10.84 -11.19 -26.93
C MET A 214 -11.46 -12.45 -27.56
N SER A 215 -11.70 -12.47 -28.87
CA SER A 215 -12.24 -13.63 -29.58
C SER A 215 -11.29 -14.83 -29.53
N GLY A 216 -11.80 -16.02 -29.20
CA GLY A 216 -11.02 -17.27 -29.13
C GLY A 216 -10.22 -17.43 -27.84
N LEU A 217 -10.46 -16.59 -26.83
CA LEU A 217 -9.77 -16.71 -25.55
C LEU A 217 -10.28 -17.90 -24.73
N GLU A 218 -11.56 -18.25 -24.88
CA GLU A 218 -12.17 -19.46 -24.33
C GLU A 218 -11.53 -20.73 -24.89
N ASP A 219 -11.15 -20.75 -26.18
CA ASP A 219 -10.44 -21.89 -26.78
C ASP A 219 -9.07 -22.13 -26.12
N LYS A 220 -8.45 -21.08 -25.58
CA LYS A 220 -7.10 -21.12 -25.01
C LYS A 220 -7.09 -21.34 -23.49
N TYR A 221 -8.04 -20.76 -22.78
CA TYR A 221 -8.07 -20.77 -21.30
C TYR A 221 -9.28 -21.49 -20.72
N GLY A 222 -10.16 -22.04 -21.56
CA GLY A 222 -11.43 -22.63 -21.14
C GLY A 222 -12.36 -21.57 -20.55
N ASN A 223 -13.18 -21.99 -19.60
CA ASN A 223 -14.05 -21.09 -18.86
C ASN A 223 -13.24 -20.14 -17.97
N PHE A 224 -13.49 -18.84 -18.14
CA PHE A 224 -12.90 -17.79 -17.32
C PHE A 224 -13.96 -16.77 -16.92
N GLU A 225 -13.70 -16.06 -15.83
CA GLU A 225 -14.47 -14.90 -15.40
C GLU A 225 -13.61 -13.64 -15.49
N ILE A 226 -14.22 -12.53 -15.89
CA ILE A 226 -13.59 -11.22 -15.84
C ILE A 226 -13.83 -10.64 -14.45
N ASP A 227 -12.77 -10.57 -13.65
CA ASP A 227 -12.82 -10.05 -12.29
C ASP A 227 -12.75 -8.51 -12.29
N TYR A 228 -11.90 -7.95 -13.17
CA TYR A 228 -11.81 -6.51 -13.38
C TYR A 228 -11.61 -6.17 -14.85
N GLN A 229 -12.19 -5.05 -15.27
CA GLN A 229 -11.97 -4.45 -16.58
C GLN A 229 -11.67 -2.96 -16.41
N LEU A 230 -10.65 -2.46 -17.10
CA LEU A 230 -10.32 -1.03 -17.18
C LEU A 230 -9.73 -0.73 -18.55
N ASN A 231 -10.41 0.12 -19.34
CA ASN A 231 -10.02 0.43 -20.71
C ASN A 231 -9.88 -0.86 -21.56
N ASN A 232 -8.67 -1.13 -22.05
CA ASN A 232 -8.30 -2.31 -22.83
C ASN A 232 -7.63 -3.41 -21.99
N ARG A 233 -7.63 -3.28 -20.65
CA ARG A 233 -7.07 -4.25 -19.72
C ARG A 233 -8.18 -5.06 -19.05
N TYR A 234 -7.99 -6.38 -18.97
CA TYR A 234 -8.92 -7.33 -18.37
C TYR A 234 -8.15 -8.25 -17.43
N LEU A 235 -8.49 -8.26 -16.15
CA LEU A 235 -8.01 -9.28 -15.21
C LEU A 235 -9.00 -10.43 -15.23
N ILE A 236 -8.56 -11.58 -15.74
CA ILE A 236 -9.38 -12.78 -15.80
C ILE A 236 -8.93 -13.81 -14.77
N ARG A 237 -9.89 -14.60 -14.28
CA ARG A 237 -9.67 -15.78 -13.45
C ARG A 237 -10.07 -17.01 -14.22
N THR A 238 -9.14 -17.95 -14.37
CA THR A 238 -9.41 -19.28 -14.93
C THR A 238 -9.68 -20.27 -13.81
N TYR A 239 -10.50 -21.27 -14.09
CA TYR A 239 -10.89 -22.27 -13.10
C TYR A 239 -10.39 -23.65 -13.49
N ASN A 240 -9.94 -24.42 -12.50
CA ASN A 240 -9.62 -25.82 -12.71
C ASN A 240 -10.92 -26.62 -12.85
N GLU A 241 -11.12 -27.28 -13.98
CA GLU A 241 -12.37 -27.99 -14.33
C GLU A 241 -12.77 -29.08 -13.32
N GLN A 242 -11.81 -29.72 -12.66
CA GLN A 242 -12.09 -30.81 -11.72
C GLN A 242 -12.43 -30.32 -10.30
N THR A 243 -11.91 -29.16 -9.91
CA THR A 243 -12.01 -28.68 -8.51
C THR A 243 -12.85 -27.41 -8.36
N SER A 244 -13.22 -26.76 -9.47
CA SER A 244 -13.86 -25.43 -9.51
C SER A 244 -13.11 -24.35 -8.71
N LYS A 245 -11.82 -24.58 -8.41
CA LYS A 245 -10.96 -23.58 -7.75
C LYS A 245 -10.26 -22.72 -8.79
N ILE A 246 -9.95 -21.48 -8.41
CA ILE A 246 -9.14 -20.57 -9.22
C ILE A 246 -7.81 -21.27 -9.52
N ASP A 247 -7.49 -21.42 -10.81
CA ASP A 247 -6.22 -21.95 -11.29
C ASP A 247 -5.21 -20.79 -11.46
N LYS A 248 -5.59 -19.77 -12.23
CA LYS A 248 -4.70 -18.64 -12.56
C LYS A 248 -5.46 -17.33 -12.62
N GLU A 249 -4.75 -16.26 -12.24
CA GLU A 249 -5.12 -14.88 -12.56
C GLU A 249 -4.22 -14.40 -13.70
N ILE A 250 -4.82 -13.87 -14.77
CA ILE A 250 -4.12 -13.43 -15.98
C ILE A 250 -4.58 -12.03 -16.34
N LEU A 251 -3.62 -11.12 -16.55
CA LEU A 251 -3.90 -9.80 -17.08
C LEU A 251 -3.82 -9.85 -18.61
N ILE A 252 -4.91 -9.52 -19.27
CA ILE A 252 -5.01 -9.42 -20.72
C ILE A 252 -5.01 -7.95 -21.11
N GLU A 253 -4.12 -7.58 -22.02
CA GLU A 253 -4.14 -6.27 -22.67
C GLU A 253 -4.51 -6.43 -24.15
N VAL A 254 -5.65 -5.86 -24.52
CA VAL A 254 -6.12 -5.87 -25.91
C VAL A 254 -5.47 -4.69 -26.64
N SER A 255 -4.71 -5.00 -27.67
CA SER A 255 -4.08 -4.00 -28.54
C SER A 255 -5.18 -3.21 -29.25
N LYS A 256 -5.04 -1.88 -29.33
CA LYS A 256 -5.87 -1.06 -30.21
C LYS A 256 -5.52 -1.32 -31.67
#